data_AF-A0AAD9EWN0-F1
#
_entry.id   AF-A0AAD9EWN0-F1
#
_cell.length_a   1.000
_cell.length_b   1.000
_cell.length_c   1.000
_cell.angle_alpha   90.00
_cell.angle_beta   90.00
_cell.angle_gamma   90.00
#
_symmetry.space_group_name_H-M   'P 1'
#
loop_
_entity.id
_entity.type
_entity.pdbx_description
1 polymer ?
#
loop_
_entity_poly.entity_id
_entity_poly.type
_entity_poly.pdbx_seq_one_letter_code
_entity_poly.pdbx_strand_id
1 'polypeptide(L)'
;MLKNSLIRQPTEEDPDEGIKDLVEITLKKMDYDHDGRLSFTDFEKSVREENLLLEAFGTCLPDTTSIESFEHHVFQEQLEQ
;
A
#
# COMPACT_ATOMS: atom_id res chain seq x y z
N MET A 1 4.02 -5.01 2.29
CA MET A 1 3.10 -4.00 2.83
C MET A 1 3.64 -3.50 4.16
N LEU A 2 3.75 -2.18 4.36
CA LEU A 2 4.27 -1.60 5.60
C LEU A 2 3.49 -2.08 6.83
N LYS A 3 2.17 -2.25 6.70
CA LYS A 3 1.28 -2.85 7.73
C LYS A 3 1.72 -4.26 8.19
N ASN A 4 2.42 -5.01 7.35
CA ASN A 4 2.92 -6.36 7.65
C ASN A 4 4.35 -6.35 8.22
N SER A 5 5.03 -5.19 8.23
CA SER A 5 6.35 -5.03 8.85
C SER A 5 6.28 -4.98 10.38
N LEU A 6 5.07 -4.84 10.95
CA LEU A 6 4.79 -4.98 12.38
C LEU A 6 4.82 -6.47 12.78
N ILE A 7 5.98 -7.10 12.62
CA ILE A 7 6.21 -8.49 12.99
C ILE A 7 6.34 -8.53 14.52
N ARG A 8 5.20 -8.80 15.19
CA ARG A 8 5.08 -9.05 16.65
C ARG A 8 5.76 -7.99 17.52
N GLN A 9 5.01 -6.95 17.86
CA GLN A 9 5.37 -6.14 19.04
C GLN A 9 5.38 -7.04 20.29
N PRO A 10 6.41 -6.94 21.15
CA PRO A 10 6.35 -7.57 22.46
C PRO A 10 5.11 -7.04 23.20
N THR A 11 4.45 -7.91 23.97
CA THR A 11 3.19 -7.65 24.72
C THR A 11 3.24 -6.46 25.71
N GLU A 12 4.36 -5.73 25.77
CA GLU A 12 4.62 -4.59 26.65
C GLU A 12 4.58 -3.23 25.93
N GLU A 13 4.63 -3.18 24.59
CA GLU A 13 4.58 -1.92 23.83
C GLU A 13 3.14 -1.53 23.46
N ASP A 14 2.85 -0.24 23.57
CA ASP A 14 1.56 0.35 23.17
C ASP A 14 1.34 0.10 21.66
N PRO A 15 0.20 -0.51 21.26
CA PRO A 15 -0.11 -0.76 19.85
C PRO A 15 -0.08 0.50 18.97
N ASP A 16 -0.24 1.68 19.56
CA ASP A 16 -0.18 2.95 18.83
C ASP A 16 1.25 3.37 18.44
N GLU A 17 2.29 2.87 19.13
CA GLU A 17 3.69 3.19 18.78
C GLU A 17 4.07 2.60 17.41
N GLY A 18 3.63 1.38 17.10
CA GLY A 18 3.88 0.76 15.80
C GLY A 18 3.21 1.54 14.68
N ILE A 19 2.04 2.12 14.93
CA ILE A 19 1.34 2.97 13.97
C ILE A 19 2.11 4.29 13.77
N LYS A 20 2.59 4.91 14.85
CA LYS A 20 3.41 6.13 14.76
C LYS A 20 4.67 5.90 13.94
N ASP A 21 5.37 4.79 14.17
CA ASP A 21 6.57 4.42 13.40
C ASP A 21 6.26 4.26 11.91
N LEU A 22 5.14 3.61 11.56
CA LEU A 22 4.72 3.47 10.17
C LEU A 22 4.41 4.82 9.52
N VAL A 23 3.74 5.73 10.25
CA VAL A 23 3.47 7.10 9.79
C VAL A 23 4.77 7.86 9.58
N GLU A 24 5.71 7.78 10.52
CA GLU A 24 7.01 8.46 10.43
C GLU A 24 7.85 7.93 9.27
N ILE A 25 7.92 6.60 9.09
CA ILE A 25 8.61 5.99 7.95
C ILE A 25 8.00 6.45 6.63
N THR A 26 6.66 6.52 6.56
CA THR A 26 5.95 6.96 5.35
C THR A 26 6.30 8.41 5.02
N LEU A 27 6.19 9.32 5.99
CA LEU A 27 6.54 10.74 5.79
C LEU A 27 8.01 10.87 5.39
N LYS A 28 8.94 10.20 6.07
CA LYS A 28 10.36 10.20 5.67
C LYS A 28 10.63 9.72 4.25
N LYS A 29 9.79 8.84 3.70
CA LYS A 29 9.96 8.28 2.35
C LYS A 29 9.23 9.08 1.28
N MET A 30 8.10 9.68 1.62
CA MET A 30 7.16 10.19 0.64
C MET A 30 6.96 11.70 0.72
N ASP A 31 7.15 12.33 1.87
CA ASP A 31 6.99 13.78 2.06
C ASP A 31 8.27 14.52 1.59
N TYR A 32 8.28 15.00 0.34
CA TYR A 32 9.45 15.67 -0.24
C TYR A 32 9.57 17.14 0.16
N ASP A 33 8.46 17.81 0.51
CA ASP A 33 8.47 19.21 0.93
C ASP A 33 8.51 19.40 2.46
N HIS A 34 8.41 18.30 3.19
CA HIS A 34 8.51 18.21 4.65
C HIS A 34 7.42 19.01 5.38
N ASP A 35 6.21 19.08 4.80
CA ASP A 35 5.06 19.76 5.40
C ASP A 35 4.28 18.87 6.39
N GLY A 36 4.68 17.61 6.54
CA GLY A 36 4.05 16.60 7.39
C GLY A 36 2.79 15.99 6.79
N ARG A 37 2.56 16.16 5.49
CA ARG A 37 1.42 15.63 4.74
C ARG A 37 1.94 14.93 3.49
N LEU A 38 1.02 14.31 2.77
CA LEU A 38 1.31 13.71 1.46
C LEU A 38 0.41 14.35 0.44
N SER A 39 0.99 15.23 -0.37
CA SER A 39 0.31 15.75 -1.54
C SER A 39 0.22 14.68 -2.64
N PHE A 40 -0.58 14.94 -3.67
CA PHE A 40 -0.60 14.07 -4.86
C PHE A 40 0.77 14.04 -5.56
N THR A 41 1.48 15.17 -5.60
CA THR A 41 2.79 15.26 -6.25
C THR A 41 3.84 14.44 -5.52
N ASP A 42 3.82 14.47 -4.18
CA ASP A 42 4.65 13.62 -3.33
C ASP A 42 4.38 12.14 -3.61
N PHE A 43 3.11 11.74 -3.50
CA PHE A 43 2.68 10.37 -3.74
C PHE A 43 3.05 9.87 -5.14
N GLU A 44 2.73 10.63 -6.18
CA GLU A 44 3.02 10.26 -7.57
C GLU A 44 4.52 10.08 -7.78
N LYS A 45 5.33 11.02 -7.28
CA LYS A 45 6.78 10.95 -7.43
C LYS A 45 7.35 9.72 -6.70
N SER A 46 6.95 9.49 -5.44
CA SER A 46 7.40 8.32 -4.67
C SER A 46 7.03 7.00 -5.34
N VAL A 47 5.80 6.88 -5.85
CA VAL A 47 5.35 5.63 -6.51
C VAL A 47 6.07 5.40 -7.83
N ARG A 48 6.38 6.47 -8.58
CA ARG A 48 7.17 6.36 -9.82
C ARG A 48 8.63 5.95 -9.55
N GLU A 49 9.20 6.39 -8.43
CA GLU A 49 10.55 6.00 -8.00
C GLU A 49 10.58 4.58 -7.42
N GLU A 50 9.57 4.22 -6.61
CA GLU A 50 9.41 2.91 -5.98
C GLU A 50 7.96 2.42 -6.07
N ASN A 51 7.69 1.58 -7.08
CA ASN A 51 6.33 1.08 -7.38
C ASN A 51 5.66 0.32 -6.22
N LEU A 52 6.44 -0.23 -5.27
CA LEU A 52 5.92 -0.92 -4.09
C LEU A 52 5.13 0.01 -3.15
N LEU A 53 5.33 1.33 -3.26
CA LEU A 53 4.63 2.32 -2.43
C LEU A 53 3.19 2.59 -2.88
N LEU A 54 2.76 2.09 -4.04
CA LEU A 54 1.41 2.30 -4.57
C LEU A 54 0.32 1.90 -3.57
N GLU A 55 0.55 0.80 -2.85
CA GLU A 55 -0.36 0.25 -1.84
C GLU A 55 0.24 0.36 -0.42
N ALA A 56 1.11 1.34 -0.16
CA ALA A 56 1.82 1.49 1.12
C ALA A 56 0.89 1.48 2.36
N PHE A 57 -0.30 2.06 2.23
CA PHE A 57 -1.29 2.22 3.31
C PHE A 57 -2.26 1.05 3.43
N GLY A 58 -2.26 0.12 2.49
CA GLY A 58 -3.30 -0.90 2.41
C GLY A 58 -3.50 -1.40 1.00
N THR A 59 -3.96 -2.65 0.91
CA THR A 59 -4.30 -3.28 -0.37
C THR A 59 -5.63 -2.68 -0.81
N CYS A 60 -5.63 -2.02 -1.95
CA CYS A 60 -6.82 -1.39 -2.54
C CYS A 60 -7.04 -1.81 -3.99
N LEU A 61 -6.09 -2.52 -4.59
CA LEU A 61 -6.22 -3.17 -5.88
C LEU A 61 -6.47 -4.67 -5.70
N PRO A 62 -7.15 -5.33 -6.65
CA PRO A 62 -7.31 -6.77 -6.62
C PRO A 62 -5.96 -7.47 -6.80
N ASP A 63 -5.79 -8.61 -6.15
CA ASP A 63 -4.65 -9.49 -6.40
C ASP A 63 -4.77 -10.18 -7.77
N THR A 64 -3.66 -10.73 -8.25
CA THR A 64 -3.56 -11.39 -9.56
C THR A 64 -4.58 -12.51 -9.72
N THR A 65 -4.79 -13.34 -8.69
CA THR A 65 -5.75 -14.45 -8.73
C THR A 65 -7.18 -13.95 -8.96
N SER A 66 -7.54 -12.87 -8.26
CA SER A 66 -8.85 -12.22 -8.35
C SER A 66 -9.06 -11.57 -9.73
N ILE A 67 -8.01 -10.94 -10.28
CA ILE A 67 -8.03 -10.36 -11.63
C ILE A 67 -8.23 -11.46 -12.67
N GLU A 68 -7.39 -12.50 -12.66
CA GLU A 68 -7.44 -13.60 -13.64
C GLU A 68 -8.80 -14.31 -13.61
N SER A 69 -9.32 -14.57 -12.40
CA SER A 69 -10.64 -15.18 -12.23
C SER A 69 -11.75 -14.30 -12.81
N PHE A 70 -11.71 -12.99 -12.53
CA PHE A 70 -12.72 -12.07 -13.06
C PHE A 70 -12.64 -11.96 -14.59
N GLU A 71 -11.44 -11.79 -15.15
CA GLU A 71 -11.24 -11.64 -16.59
C GLU A 71 -11.68 -12.88 -17.37
N HIS A 72 -11.37 -14.08 -16.86
CA HIS A 72 -11.80 -15.34 -17.47
C HIS A 72 -13.34 -15.43 -17.55
N HIS A 73 -14.02 -15.25 -16.42
CA HIS A 73 -15.48 -15.41 -16.37
C HIS A 73 -16.23 -14.31 -17.13
N VAL A 74 -15.75 -13.07 -17.08
CA VAL A 74 -16.48 -11.93 -17.67
C VAL A 74 -16.18 -11.75 -19.15
N PHE A 75 -14.94 -11.95 -19.57
CA PHE A 75 -14.53 -11.63 -20.94
C PHE A 75 -14.28 -12.86 -21.82
N GLN A 76 -13.92 -14.02 -21.25
CA GLN A 76 -13.58 -15.21 -22.04
C GLN A 76 -14.76 -16.20 -22.12
N GLU A 77 -15.38 -16.57 -21.00
CA GLU A 77 -16.50 -17.53 -21.01
C GLU A 77 -17.76 -17.01 -21.74
N GLN A 78 -17.94 -15.68 -21.81
CA GLN A 78 -19.07 -15.08 -22.54
C GLN A 78 -18.91 -15.09 -24.07
N LEU A 79 -17.71 -15.33 -24.59
CA LEU A 79 -17.47 -15.46 -26.03
C LEU A 79 -17.66 -16.90 -26.55
N GLU A 80 -17.71 -17.88 -25.65
CA GLU A 80 -17.85 -19.30 -25.98
C GLU A 80 -19.31 -19.81 -25.89
N GLN A 81 -20.28 -18.93 -25.60
CA GLN A 81 -21.73 -19.22 -25.62
C GLN A 81 -22.42 -18.53 -26.79
#